data_AF-A0A955PGB0-F1
#
_entry.id   AF-A0A955PGB0-F1
#
_cell.length_a   1.000
_cell.length_b   1.000
_cell.length_c   1.000
_cell.angle_alpha   90.00
_cell.angle_beta   90.00
_cell.angle_gamma   90.00
#
_symmetry.space_group_name_H-M   'P 1'
#
loop_
_entity.id
_entity.type
_entity.pdbx_description
1 polymer ?
#
loop_
_entity_poly.entity_id
_entity_poly.type
_entity_poly.pdbx_seq_one_letter_code
_entity_poly.pdbx_strand_id
1 'polypeptide(L)'
;SAMGQAMLLDTKEREILGTLEVGKAVVKLQGRGTKPFLIEIPEFPLTKGVLTDEGVAKRMGRVVLEPAFINATSPSIEATPTSTPAPTDPVQDDLSQKFLKDIADNPESGVANRYKRLGISVRQGQKLKARLVEEGLIEDKLETSEKGTKRVVRLTEQGDQALVVKPEA
;
A
#
# COMPACT_ATOMS: atom_id res chain seq x y z
N SER A 1 -1.15 0.10 -26.32
CA SER A 1 -0.51 -0.47 -25.12
C SER A 1 -0.56 0.54 -23.98
N ALA A 2 -0.88 0.09 -22.75
CA ALA A 2 -0.96 0.94 -21.55
C ALA A 2 0.35 1.68 -21.25
N MET A 3 1.50 1.07 -21.55
CA MET A 3 2.83 1.69 -21.36
C MET A 3 3.05 2.92 -22.26
N GLY A 4 2.60 2.86 -23.51
CA GLY A 4 2.69 3.98 -24.44
C GLY A 4 1.75 5.15 -24.12
N GLN A 5 0.70 4.94 -23.32
CA GLN A 5 -0.14 6.02 -22.80
C GLN A 5 0.54 6.71 -21.60
N ALA A 6 1.17 5.95 -20.70
CA ALA A 6 1.93 6.49 -19.58
C ALA A 6 3.10 7.39 -20.03
N MET A 7 3.71 7.07 -21.17
CA MET A 7 4.80 7.85 -21.75
C MET A 7 4.34 9.03 -22.63
N LEU A 8 3.04 9.22 -22.87
CA LEU A 8 2.49 10.19 -23.84
C LEU A 8 3.12 10.05 -25.24
N LEU A 9 3.39 8.81 -25.66
CA LEU A 9 3.93 8.53 -26.99
C LEU A 9 2.81 8.62 -28.03
N ASP A 10 3.11 9.22 -29.17
CA ASP A 10 2.23 9.24 -30.34
C ASP A 10 2.02 7.84 -30.91
N THR A 11 0.97 7.66 -31.72
CA THR A 11 0.61 6.35 -32.29
C THR A 11 1.78 5.71 -33.07
N LYS A 12 2.59 6.53 -33.76
CA LYS A 12 3.80 6.07 -34.47
C LYS A 12 4.96 5.74 -33.52
N GLU A 13 5.13 6.51 -32.45
CA GLU A 13 6.21 6.32 -31.47
C GLU A 13 6.00 5.06 -30.60
N ARG A 14 4.76 4.58 -30.51
CA ARG A 14 4.42 3.33 -29.82
C ARG A 14 4.99 2.09 -30.51
N GLU A 15 5.23 2.14 -31.83
CA GLU A 15 5.82 1.03 -32.58
C GLU A 15 7.29 0.82 -32.18
N ILE A 16 7.99 1.90 -31.80
CA ILE A 16 9.39 1.86 -31.36
C ILE A 16 9.57 0.96 -30.13
N LEU A 17 8.58 0.91 -29.23
CA LEU A 17 8.63 0.04 -28.05
C LEU A 17 8.72 -1.45 -28.41
N GLY A 18 8.25 -1.85 -29.60
CA GLY A 18 8.35 -3.22 -30.10
C GLY A 18 9.65 -3.53 -30.84
N THR A 19 10.46 -2.51 -31.15
CA THR A 19 11.71 -2.63 -31.94
C THR A 19 12.96 -2.31 -31.10
N LEU A 20 12.82 -2.12 -29.79
CA LEU A 20 13.97 -1.87 -28.92
C LEU A 20 14.86 -3.12 -28.81
N GLU A 21 16.13 -2.95 -29.18
CA GLU A 21 17.15 -3.97 -29.00
C GLU A 21 17.54 -4.11 -27.52
N VAL A 22 18.14 -5.25 -27.17
CA VAL A 22 18.70 -5.48 -25.84
C VAL A 22 19.76 -4.41 -25.54
N GLY A 23 19.66 -3.78 -24.36
CA GLY A 23 20.53 -2.66 -23.99
C GLY A 23 20.01 -1.29 -24.40
N LYS A 24 18.84 -1.17 -25.05
CA LYS A 24 18.21 0.12 -25.35
C LYS A 24 16.94 0.33 -24.51
N ALA A 25 16.73 1.55 -24.03
CA ALA A 25 15.54 1.91 -23.26
C ALA A 25 15.03 3.31 -23.61
N VAL A 26 13.71 3.49 -23.57
CA VAL A 26 13.08 4.82 -23.70
C VAL A 26 12.75 5.35 -22.31
N VAL A 27 13.29 6.52 -21.97
CA VAL A 27 13.10 7.15 -20.67
C VAL A 27 12.32 8.44 -20.84
N LYS A 28 11.38 8.67 -19.93
CA LYS A 28 10.68 9.94 -19.79
C LYS A 28 10.88 10.49 -18.40
N LEU A 29 11.45 11.68 -18.31
CA LEU A 29 11.62 12.37 -17.04
C LEU A 29 10.33 13.13 -16.70
N GLN A 30 9.88 13.03 -15.45
CA GLN A 30 8.83 13.90 -14.95
C GLN A 30 9.45 15.27 -14.65
N GLY A 31 9.24 16.27 -15.53
CA GLY A 31 9.75 17.63 -15.34
C GLY A 31 10.20 18.32 -16.63
N ARG A 32 11.35 19.01 -16.58
CA ARG A 32 11.84 19.95 -17.63
C ARG A 32 12.22 19.29 -18.97
N GLY A 33 12.19 17.95 -19.06
CA GLY A 33 12.27 17.20 -20.31
C GLY A 33 10.93 16.53 -20.60
N THR A 34 10.09 17.16 -21.43
CA THR A 34 8.72 16.68 -21.67
C THR A 34 8.65 15.53 -22.66
N LYS A 35 9.67 15.39 -23.52
CA LYS A 35 9.73 14.37 -24.57
C LYS A 35 10.52 13.14 -24.12
N PRO A 36 10.00 11.93 -24.36
CA PRO A 36 10.76 10.69 -24.17
C PRO A 36 12.02 10.68 -25.06
N PHE A 37 13.09 10.07 -24.57
CA PHE A 37 14.34 9.92 -25.31
C PHE A 37 14.92 8.51 -25.12
N LEU A 38 15.74 8.09 -26.09
CA LEU A 38 16.41 6.79 -26.08
C LEU A 38 17.71 6.88 -25.28
N ILE A 39 17.98 5.88 -24.45
CA ILE A 39 19.25 5.66 -23.78
C ILE A 39 19.81 4.30 -24.15
N GLU A 40 21.14 4.20 -24.10
CA GLU A 40 21.87 2.94 -24.17
C GLU A 40 22.33 2.57 -22.76
N ILE A 41 21.99 1.36 -22.34
CA ILE A 41 22.34 0.79 -21.05
C ILE A 41 23.60 -0.06 -21.28
N PRO A 42 24.72 0.28 -20.64
CA PRO A 42 25.95 -0.48 -20.80
C PRO A 42 25.75 -1.91 -20.31
N GLU A 43 26.40 -2.85 -20.99
CA GLU A 43 26.40 -4.25 -20.57
C GLU A 43 27.01 -4.38 -19.16
N PHE A 44 26.30 -5.07 -18.27
CA PHE A 44 26.78 -5.38 -16.93
C PHE A 44 26.93 -6.90 -16.80
N PRO A 45 28.14 -7.46 -17.03
CA PRO A 45 28.34 -8.89 -17.01
C PRO A 45 28.18 -9.42 -15.58
N LEU A 46 27.18 -10.28 -15.37
CA LEU A 46 26.96 -10.95 -14.10
C LEU A 46 27.54 -12.35 -14.14
N THR A 47 28.50 -12.63 -13.25
CA THR A 47 29.00 -13.99 -13.07
C THR A 47 28.08 -14.77 -12.12
N LYS A 48 27.51 -15.86 -12.61
CA LYS A 48 26.66 -16.75 -11.80
C LYS A 48 27.45 -17.28 -10.60
N GLY A 49 26.86 -17.19 -9.40
CA GLY A 49 27.49 -17.63 -8.16
C GLY A 49 28.20 -16.54 -7.36
N VAL A 50 28.36 -15.33 -7.91
CA VAL A 50 28.87 -14.16 -7.13
C VAL A 50 27.87 -13.71 -6.08
N LEU A 51 26.58 -13.93 -6.32
CA LEU A 51 25.51 -13.65 -5.37
C LEU A 51 24.82 -14.96 -5.03
N THR A 52 24.91 -15.38 -3.76
CA THR A 52 24.25 -16.60 -3.28
C THR A 52 22.90 -16.26 -2.66
N ASP A 53 22.00 -17.25 -2.64
CA ASP A 53 20.67 -17.09 -2.05
C ASP A 53 20.75 -16.76 -0.55
N GLU A 54 21.74 -17.30 0.17
CA GLU A 54 21.99 -16.94 1.57
C GLU A 54 22.44 -15.48 1.73
N GLY A 55 23.25 -14.98 0.79
CA GLY A 55 23.69 -13.59 0.75
C GLY A 55 22.52 -12.63 0.52
N VAL A 56 21.60 -12.99 -0.37
CA VAL A 56 20.37 -12.25 -0.62
C VAL A 56 19.45 -12.31 0.60
N ALA A 57 19.21 -13.49 1.17
CA ALA A 57 18.36 -13.68 2.34
C ALA A 57 18.86 -12.92 3.56
N LYS A 58 20.17 -12.90 3.81
CA LYS A 58 20.79 -12.14 4.91
C LYS A 58 20.64 -10.63 4.73
N ARG A 59 20.75 -10.12 3.48
CA ARG A 59 20.54 -8.70 3.17
C ARG A 59 19.07 -8.30 3.29
N MET A 60 18.17 -9.12 2.76
CA MET A 60 16.72 -8.87 2.81
C MET A 60 16.15 -9.06 4.22
N GLY A 61 16.70 -9.97 5.02
CA GLY A 61 16.32 -10.14 6.44
C GLY A 61 16.56 -8.89 7.28
N ARG A 62 17.52 -8.03 6.91
CA ARG A 62 17.70 -6.71 7.52
C ARG A 62 16.68 -5.67 7.03
N VAL A 63 16.11 -5.87 5.84
CA VAL A 63 15.11 -4.96 5.23
C VAL A 63 13.68 -5.33 5.65
N VAL A 64 13.41 -6.59 5.98
CA VAL A 64 12.08 -7.07 6.38
C VAL A 64 11.76 -6.80 7.86
N LEU A 65 12.76 -6.44 8.67
CA LEU A 65 12.54 -6.08 10.09
C LEU A 65 12.38 -4.57 10.35
N GLU A 66 12.41 -3.73 9.32
CA GLU A 66 12.03 -2.32 9.44
C GLU A 66 11.01 -1.94 8.37
N PRO A 67 9.79 -1.51 8.74
CA PRO A 67 8.81 -0.98 7.79
C PRO A 67 9.18 0.43 7.27
N ALA A 68 10.48 0.70 7.07
CA ALA A 68 11.02 2.05 6.98
C ALA A 68 11.62 2.43 5.62
N PHE A 69 11.30 1.76 4.50
CA PHE A 69 11.75 2.23 3.17
C PHE A 69 10.70 2.05 2.06
N ILE A 70 9.52 2.61 2.27
CA ILE A 70 8.70 3.16 1.18
C ILE A 70 8.46 4.64 1.47
N ASN A 71 9.56 5.40 1.62
CA ASN A 71 9.54 6.86 1.70
C ASN A 71 10.89 7.40 1.20
N ALA A 72 11.05 7.47 -0.11
CA ALA A 72 11.88 8.48 -0.74
C ALA A 72 10.95 9.13 -1.78
N THR A 73 10.36 10.32 -1.57
CA THR A 73 11.04 11.57 -1.24
C THR A 73 10.03 12.58 -0.70
N SER A 74 10.30 13.18 0.46
CA SER A 74 10.06 14.60 0.77
C SER A 74 10.83 14.95 2.06
N PRO A 75 11.41 16.15 2.16
CA PRO A 75 12.44 16.45 3.16
C PRO A 75 11.87 16.45 4.57
N SER A 76 12.62 15.81 5.46
CA SER A 76 12.42 15.77 6.90
C SER A 76 12.52 17.18 7.48
N ILE A 77 11.48 17.61 8.21
CA ILE A 77 11.68 18.46 9.38
C ILE A 77 11.64 17.50 10.57
N GLU A 78 12.72 17.55 11.34
CA GLU A 78 13.05 16.71 12.49
C GLU A 78 11.95 16.66 13.54
N ALA A 79 11.71 15.46 14.10
CA ALA A 79 11.38 15.33 15.51
C ALA A 79 11.74 13.92 16.01
N THR A 80 12.67 13.91 16.95
CA THR A 80 13.15 12.78 17.77
C THR A 80 12.05 12.01 18.50
N PRO A 81 12.29 10.71 18.81
CA PRO A 81 11.35 9.86 19.53
C PRO A 81 11.41 10.14 21.03
N THR A 82 10.34 10.70 21.60
CA THR A 82 10.13 10.68 23.05
C THR A 82 9.08 9.63 23.36
N SER A 83 9.54 8.55 23.98
CA SER A 83 8.72 7.63 24.75
C SER A 83 7.99 8.39 25.86
N THR A 84 6.68 8.53 25.75
CA THR A 84 5.80 8.87 26.88
C THR A 84 4.43 8.23 26.62
N PRO A 85 3.86 7.47 27.59
CA PRO A 85 2.51 6.95 27.49
C PRO A 85 1.51 8.03 27.97
N ALA A 86 0.76 8.63 27.04
CA ALA A 86 -0.45 9.45 27.28
C ALA A 86 -0.96 10.00 25.95
N PRO A 87 -2.22 10.48 25.83
CA PRO A 87 -3.51 9.98 26.32
C PRO A 87 -4.40 9.54 25.14
N THR A 88 -5.48 8.83 25.41
CA THR A 88 -6.53 8.48 24.44
C THR A 88 -7.13 9.75 23.83
N ASP A 89 -6.79 10.06 22.57
CA ASP A 89 -7.42 11.14 21.81
C ASP A 89 -8.89 10.74 21.50
N PRO A 90 -9.91 11.48 21.96
CA PRO A 90 -11.32 11.15 21.77
C PRO A 90 -11.75 11.11 20.29
N VAL A 91 -10.95 11.70 19.40
CA VAL A 91 -11.21 11.74 17.94
C VAL A 91 -10.88 10.41 17.26
N GLN A 92 -9.95 9.61 17.81
CA GLN A 92 -9.60 8.30 17.26
C GLN A 92 -10.64 7.22 17.59
N ASP A 93 -11.23 7.29 18.79
CA ASP A 93 -12.26 6.34 19.21
C ASP A 93 -13.54 6.45 18.37
N ASP A 94 -13.94 7.67 18.01
CA ASP A 94 -15.14 7.90 17.18
C ASP A 94 -14.99 7.29 15.77
N LEU A 95 -13.80 7.41 15.17
CA LEU A 95 -13.54 6.80 13.86
C LEU A 95 -13.48 5.27 13.92
N SER A 96 -12.89 4.70 14.98
CA SER A 96 -12.88 3.25 15.19
C SER A 96 -14.30 2.69 15.36
N GLN A 97 -15.14 3.36 16.14
CA GLN A 97 -16.54 2.97 16.34
C GLN A 97 -17.36 3.07 15.06
N LYS A 98 -17.20 4.17 14.30
CA LYS A 98 -17.83 4.31 12.98
C LYS A 98 -17.37 3.22 12.01
N PHE A 99 -16.10 2.80 12.08
CA PHE A 99 -15.58 1.71 11.26
C PHE A 99 -16.20 0.36 11.61
N LEU A 100 -16.28 0.03 12.90
CA LEU A 100 -16.92 -1.20 13.38
C LEU A 100 -18.40 -1.23 13.00
N LYS A 101 -19.11 -0.10 13.20
CA LYS A 101 -20.52 0.03 12.86
C LYS A 101 -20.76 -0.16 11.36
N ASP A 102 -19.92 0.43 10.53
CA ASP A 102 -20.03 0.23 9.09
C ASP A 102 -19.79 -1.24 8.69
N ILE A 103 -18.98 -2.01 9.43
CA ILE A 103 -18.80 -3.46 9.17
C ILE A 103 -20.08 -4.22 9.50
N ALA A 104 -20.74 -3.90 10.61
CA ALA A 104 -22.04 -4.47 10.97
C ALA A 104 -23.13 -4.12 9.95
N ASP A 105 -23.21 -2.85 9.54
CA ASP A 105 -24.22 -2.36 8.60
C ASP A 105 -23.97 -2.84 7.16
N ASN A 106 -22.70 -3.05 6.78
CA ASN A 106 -22.29 -3.39 5.41
C ASN A 106 -21.23 -4.52 5.39
N PRO A 107 -21.61 -5.77 5.72
CA PRO A 107 -20.67 -6.88 5.86
C PRO A 107 -20.02 -7.28 4.52
N GLU A 108 -20.77 -7.18 3.42
CA GLU A 108 -20.30 -7.55 2.08
C GLU A 108 -19.47 -6.47 1.38
N SER A 109 -19.29 -5.31 2.02
CA SER A 109 -18.67 -4.16 1.37
C SER A 109 -17.15 -4.25 1.34
N GLY A 110 -16.58 -4.02 0.15
CA GLY A 110 -15.15 -3.94 -0.03
C GLY A 110 -14.53 -2.75 0.72
N VAL A 111 -13.28 -2.94 1.14
CA VAL A 111 -12.50 -2.02 1.98
C VAL A 111 -12.45 -0.59 1.40
N ALA A 112 -12.30 -0.45 0.07
CA ALA A 112 -12.26 0.86 -0.58
C ALA A 112 -13.61 1.61 -0.52
N ASN A 113 -14.75 0.90 -0.61
CA ASN A 113 -16.08 1.51 -0.51
C ASN A 113 -16.38 1.93 0.93
N ARG A 114 -15.93 1.14 1.91
CA ARG A 114 -15.98 1.47 3.34
C ARG A 114 -15.24 2.78 3.64
N TYR A 115 -14.02 2.95 3.12
CA TYR A 115 -13.26 4.20 3.31
C TYR A 115 -13.97 5.42 2.73
N LYS A 116 -14.60 5.27 1.55
CA LYS A 116 -15.39 6.34 0.93
C LYS A 116 -16.59 6.75 1.79
N ARG A 117 -17.34 5.79 2.34
CA ARG A 117 -18.49 6.07 3.24
C ARG A 117 -18.06 6.77 4.53
N LEU A 118 -16.92 6.38 5.07
CA LEU A 118 -16.36 6.95 6.29
C LEU A 118 -15.62 8.28 6.05
N GLY A 119 -15.50 8.73 4.80
CA GLY A 119 -14.81 9.99 4.46
C GLY A 119 -13.31 9.98 4.73
N ILE A 120 -12.69 8.80 4.85
CA ILE A 120 -11.27 8.64 5.18
C ILE A 120 -10.45 8.29 3.95
N SER A 121 -9.20 8.77 3.92
CA SER A 121 -8.26 8.38 2.87
C SER A 121 -7.91 6.89 2.95
N VAL A 122 -7.51 6.30 1.82
CA VAL A 122 -7.09 4.89 1.76
C VAL A 122 -5.97 4.60 2.76
N ARG A 123 -5.01 5.53 2.91
CA ARG A 123 -3.88 5.38 3.85
C ARG A 123 -4.34 5.39 5.30
N GLN A 124 -5.22 6.33 5.67
CA GLN A 124 -5.79 6.40 7.03
C GLN A 124 -6.64 5.18 7.33
N GLY A 125 -7.50 4.78 6.40
CA GLY A 125 -8.33 3.59 6.54
C GLY A 125 -7.51 2.30 6.64
N GLN A 126 -6.39 2.21 5.93
CA GLN A 126 -5.50 1.05 6.04
C GLN A 126 -4.78 1.02 7.39
N LYS A 127 -4.34 2.16 7.91
CA LYS A 127 -3.75 2.27 9.26
C LYS A 127 -4.77 1.90 10.34
N LEU A 128 -6.00 2.40 10.23
CA LEU A 128 -7.08 2.11 11.17
C LEU A 128 -7.47 0.63 11.14
N LYS A 129 -7.59 0.05 9.94
CA LYS A 129 -7.87 -1.38 9.79
C LYS A 129 -6.75 -2.26 10.37
N ALA A 130 -5.48 -1.92 10.10
CA ALA A 130 -4.35 -2.69 10.65
C ALA A 130 -4.37 -2.69 12.19
N ARG A 131 -4.65 -1.54 12.80
CA ARG A 131 -4.81 -1.40 14.24
C ARG A 131 -5.97 -2.25 14.79
N LEU A 132 -7.15 -2.19 14.17
CA LEU A 132 -8.31 -2.98 14.62
C LEU A 132 -8.11 -4.49 14.47
N VAL A 133 -7.31 -4.93 13.48
CA VAL A 133 -6.90 -6.34 13.35
C VAL A 133 -5.93 -6.73 14.47
N GLU A 134 -4.95 -5.87 14.77
CA GLU A 134 -3.99 -6.07 15.87
C GLU A 134 -4.66 -6.11 17.24
N GLU A 135 -5.68 -5.27 17.45
CA GLU A 135 -6.53 -5.24 18.64
C GLU A 135 -7.54 -6.40 18.68
N GLY A 136 -7.62 -7.23 17.64
CA GLY A 136 -8.51 -8.40 17.59
C GLY A 136 -10.00 -8.07 17.44
N LEU A 137 -10.35 -6.83 17.10
CA LEU A 137 -11.74 -6.36 16.95
C LEU A 137 -12.34 -6.73 15.59
N ILE A 138 -11.49 -6.96 14.57
CA ILE A 138 -11.91 -7.36 13.23
C ILE A 138 -11.00 -8.45 12.66
N GLU A 139 -11.56 -9.30 11.82
CA GLU A 139 -10.82 -10.27 11.02
C GLU A 139 -10.81 -9.86 9.55
N ASP A 140 -9.64 -9.94 8.90
CA ASP A 140 -9.45 -9.70 7.47
C ASP A 140 -9.05 -11.02 6.79
N LYS A 141 -9.97 -11.63 6.05
CA LYS A 141 -9.77 -12.93 5.39
C LYS A 141 -9.95 -12.82 3.88
N LEU A 142 -9.13 -13.54 3.13
CA LEU A 142 -9.31 -13.74 1.70
C LEU A 142 -10.19 -14.98 1.49
N GLU A 143 -11.43 -14.77 1.08
CA GLU A 143 -12.34 -15.86 0.72
C GLU A 143 -12.30 -16.05 -0.80
N THR A 144 -11.97 -17.26 -1.24
CA THR A 144 -12.04 -17.64 -2.66
C THR A 144 -13.44 -18.17 -2.93
N SER A 145 -14.25 -17.38 -3.65
CA SER A 145 -15.56 -17.77 -4.13
C SER A 145 -15.47 -18.25 -5.58
N GLU A 146 -16.51 -18.91 -6.10
CA GLU A 146 -16.59 -19.40 -7.49
C GLU A 146 -16.36 -18.30 -8.55
N LYS A 147 -16.54 -17.03 -8.17
CA LYS A 147 -16.34 -15.85 -9.03
C LYS A 147 -15.01 -15.10 -8.81
N GLY A 148 -14.12 -15.62 -7.97
CA GLY A 148 -12.79 -15.05 -7.69
C GLY A 148 -12.49 -14.86 -6.20
N THR A 149 -11.30 -14.34 -5.89
CA THR A 149 -10.86 -14.06 -4.52
C THR A 149 -11.37 -12.69 -4.06
N LYS A 150 -12.14 -12.66 -2.97
CA LYS A 150 -12.64 -11.43 -2.34
C LYS A 150 -12.05 -11.32 -0.94
N ARG A 151 -11.52 -10.14 -0.63
CA ARG A 151 -11.06 -9.80 0.71
C ARG A 151 -12.24 -9.32 1.54
N VAL A 152 -12.60 -10.09 2.55
CA VAL A 152 -13.77 -9.89 3.42
C VAL A 152 -13.28 -9.48 4.80
N VAL A 153 -13.88 -8.43 5.34
CA VAL A 153 -13.61 -7.93 6.70
C VAL A 153 -14.83 -8.19 7.55
N ARG A 154 -14.69 -8.96 8.64
CA ARG A 154 -15.77 -9.32 9.56
C ARG A 154 -15.44 -8.86 10.99
N LEU A 155 -16.49 -8.61 11.78
CA LEU A 155 -16.36 -8.36 13.21
C LEU A 155 -16.05 -9.67 13.94
N THR A 156 -15.21 -9.59 14.96
CA THR A 156 -15.04 -10.66 15.94
C THR A 156 -16.05 -10.51 17.08
N GLU A 157 -16.15 -11.51 17.95
CA GLU A 157 -16.95 -11.42 19.18
C GLU A 157 -16.54 -10.22 20.05
N GLN A 158 -15.24 -9.88 20.07
CA GLN A 158 -14.73 -8.70 20.78
C GLN A 158 -15.12 -7.39 20.08
N GLY A 159 -15.10 -7.36 18.75
CA GLY A 159 -15.58 -6.22 17.96
C GLY A 159 -17.07 -5.92 18.16
N ASP A 160 -17.88 -6.97 18.29
CA ASP A 160 -19.32 -6.86 18.54
C ASP A 160 -19.61 -6.34 19.95
N GLN A 161 -18.88 -6.83 20.95
CA GLN A 161 -18.95 -6.30 22.33
C GLN A 161 -18.51 -4.84 22.40
N ALA A 162 -17.44 -4.46 21.68
CA ALA A 162 -16.97 -3.07 21.62
C ALA A 162 -18.00 -2.12 20.96
N LEU A 163 -18.87 -2.63 20.07
CA LEU A 163 -19.99 -1.87 19.53
C LEU A 163 -21.12 -1.66 20.54
N VAL A 164 -21.40 -2.65 21.39
CA VAL A 164 -22.51 -2.61 22.36
C VAL A 164 -22.18 -1.76 23.59
N VAL A 165 -20.90 -1.62 23.96
CA VAL A 165 -20.49 -1.02 25.25
C VAL A 165 -20.56 0.52 25.31
N LYS A 166 -20.80 1.26 24.21
CA LYS A 166 -21.09 2.71 24.29
C LYS A 166 -22.54 3.07 23.94
N PRO A 167 -23.47 3.03 24.91
CA PRO A 167 -24.60 3.95 24.93
C PRO A 167 -24.17 5.28 25.58
N GLU A 168 -24.54 6.37 24.92
CA GLU A 168 -24.74 7.75 25.43
C GLU A 168 -23.94 8.25 26.65
N ALA A 169 -23.13 9.30 26.41
CA ALA A 169 -22.99 10.44 27.32
C ALA A 169 -22.71 11.70 26.49
#